data_AF-A0AAV4TIP1-F1
#
_entry.id   AF-A0AAV4TIP1-F1
#
_cell.length_a   1.000
_cell.length_b   1.000
_cell.length_c   1.000
_cell.angle_alpha   90.00
_cell.angle_beta   90.00
_cell.angle_gamma   90.00
#
_symmetry.space_group_name_H-M   'P 1'
#
loop_
_entity.id
_entity.type
_entity.pdbx_description
1 polymer ?
#
loop_
_entity_poly.entity_id
_entity_poly.type
_entity_poly.pdbx_seq_one_letter_code
_entity_poly.pdbx_strand_id
1 'polypeptide(L)'
;MNSVEDASYETVNSFGPQPEFPRGNVYLWCNFREGHPNSEWCEFIIEGARNWKTRKVATGTYATIALSGGQSSILHFTRQMDFSKQLCFKIEYRKGPQIAGDRSNNKLNAKDWTTVDLPISWWGGPSLMYVSFAVPHGASPQYLDLRQIVLNEGPCGGKKAFYG
;
A
#
# COMPACT_ATOMS: atom_id res chain seq x y z
N MET A 1 -45.28 21.14 11.22
CA MET A 1 -45.00 20.73 9.83
C MET A 1 -44.27 21.89 9.17
N ASN A 2 -42.99 21.86 8.77
CA ASN A 2 -41.95 20.85 8.78
C ASN A 2 -40.62 21.56 9.07
N SER A 3 -39.79 20.97 9.92
CA SER A 3 -38.37 21.28 10.05
C SER A 3 -37.66 20.73 8.82
N VAL A 4 -36.98 21.60 8.07
CA VAL A 4 -36.03 21.16 7.04
C VAL A 4 -34.69 21.00 7.74
N GLU A 5 -34.25 19.75 7.87
CA GLU A 5 -32.95 19.38 8.40
C GLU A 5 -31.85 19.82 7.44
N ASP A 6 -30.91 20.63 7.94
CA ASP A 6 -29.67 21.00 7.24
C ASP A 6 -28.80 19.74 7.08
N ALA A 7 -28.82 19.17 5.88
CA ALA A 7 -27.85 18.16 5.48
C ALA A 7 -26.48 18.85 5.29
N SER A 8 -25.55 18.58 6.21
CA SER A 8 -24.15 18.95 6.09
C SER A 8 -23.56 18.34 4.81
N TYR A 9 -23.24 19.20 3.84
CA TYR A 9 -22.47 18.81 2.67
C TYR A 9 -21.06 18.39 3.12
N GLU A 10 -20.74 17.10 3.05
CA GLU A 10 -19.34 16.68 3.03
C GLU A 10 -18.68 17.30 1.80
N THR A 11 -17.68 18.15 2.03
CA THR A 11 -16.84 18.68 0.96
C THR A 11 -16.19 17.52 0.23
N VAL A 12 -16.69 17.20 -0.96
CA VAL A 12 -16.04 16.32 -1.94
C VAL A 12 -14.74 17.01 -2.35
N ASN A 13 -13.69 16.78 -1.58
CA ASN A 13 -12.36 17.16 -1.98
C ASN A 13 -12.01 16.38 -3.27
N SER A 14 -11.26 17.00 -4.18
CA SER A 14 -10.96 16.54 -5.56
C SER A 14 -10.19 15.19 -5.66
N PHE A 15 -10.21 14.37 -4.61
CA PHE A 15 -9.43 13.16 -4.43
C PHE A 15 -10.23 11.86 -4.62
N GLY A 16 -11.51 11.94 -5.02
CA GLY A 16 -12.40 10.77 -5.13
C GLY A 16 -12.74 10.18 -3.75
N PRO A 17 -13.44 9.03 -3.69
CA PRO A 17 -13.74 8.37 -2.42
C PRO A 17 -12.45 8.05 -1.66
N GLN A 18 -12.41 8.43 -0.39
CA GLN A 18 -11.23 8.25 0.47
C GLN A 18 -11.25 6.83 1.07
N PRO A 19 -10.13 6.07 1.08
CA PRO A 19 -10.06 4.87 1.88
C PRO A 19 -10.14 5.27 3.35
N GLU A 20 -11.08 4.66 4.07
CA GLU A 20 -11.22 4.83 5.51
C GLU A 20 -9.94 4.39 6.23
N PHE A 21 -9.65 5.04 7.36
CA PHE A 21 -8.59 4.57 8.26
C PHE A 21 -8.89 3.11 8.66
N PRO A 22 -7.89 2.20 8.65
CA PRO A 22 -8.14 0.81 8.98
C PRO A 22 -8.67 0.65 10.39
N ARG A 23 -9.72 -0.16 10.58
CA ARG A 23 -10.24 -0.47 11.91
C ARG A 23 -9.30 -1.43 12.67
N GLY A 24 -9.30 -1.33 13.99
CA GLY A 24 -8.54 -2.21 14.89
C GLY A 24 -7.20 -1.62 15.34
N ASN A 25 -6.33 -2.46 15.88
CA ASN A 25 -4.99 -2.06 16.31
C ASN A 25 -4.06 -2.00 15.09
N VAL A 26 -3.89 -0.80 14.55
CA VAL A 26 -3.04 -0.55 13.38
C VAL A 26 -1.60 -0.32 13.84
N TYR A 27 -0.65 -0.99 13.18
CA TYR A 27 0.79 -0.78 13.37
C TYR A 27 1.40 0.05 12.25
N LEU A 28 0.88 -0.09 11.03
CA LEU A 28 1.35 0.61 9.83
C LEU A 28 0.15 0.91 8.93
N TRP A 29 0.07 2.13 8.40
CA TRP A 29 -0.88 2.49 7.36
C TRP A 29 -0.29 3.52 6.38
N CYS A 30 0.05 3.05 5.19
CA CYS A 30 0.51 3.86 4.08
C CYS A 30 -0.57 3.94 3.01
N ASN A 31 -1.07 5.14 2.72
CA ASN A 31 -1.98 5.40 1.59
C ASN A 31 -1.35 6.29 0.50
N PHE A 32 -0.07 6.63 0.65
CA PHE A 32 0.77 7.39 -0.30
C PHE A 32 0.19 8.74 -0.78
N ARG A 33 -0.67 9.35 0.02
CA ARG A 33 -1.22 10.69 -0.25
C ARG A 33 -0.29 11.78 0.24
N GLU A 34 -0.16 12.83 -0.55
CA GLU A 34 0.48 14.08 -0.14
C GLU A 34 -0.38 14.78 0.92
N GLY A 35 0.25 15.30 1.98
CA GLY A 35 -0.43 16.13 3.00
C GLY A 35 -1.33 15.38 3.99
N HIS A 36 -1.48 14.06 3.89
CA HIS A 36 -2.13 13.26 4.95
C HIS A 36 -1.17 13.13 6.15
N PRO A 37 -1.66 12.98 7.41
CA PRO A 37 -0.83 12.65 8.57
C PRO A 37 -0.28 11.21 8.51
N ASN A 38 0.26 10.83 7.36
CA ASN A 38 0.98 9.57 7.15
C ASN A 38 2.32 9.54 7.89
N SER A 39 2.82 10.66 8.42
CA SER A 39 4.10 10.65 9.13
C SER A 39 4.10 9.77 10.38
N GLU A 40 2.98 9.64 11.08
CA GLU A 40 2.90 8.79 12.28
C GLU A 40 2.75 7.29 11.95
N TRP A 41 2.13 6.97 10.81
CA TRP A 41 1.71 5.60 10.46
C TRP A 41 2.44 5.03 9.25
N CYS A 42 3.24 5.83 8.55
CA CYS A 42 3.91 5.50 7.29
C CYS A 42 5.18 6.33 7.12
N GLU A 43 6.08 6.22 8.08
CA GLU A 43 7.45 6.69 7.92
C GLU A 43 8.33 5.55 7.40
N PHE A 44 9.10 5.84 6.35
CA PHE A 44 10.03 4.89 5.76
C PHE A 44 11.25 5.57 5.13
N ILE A 45 12.33 4.80 5.04
CA ILE A 45 13.58 5.18 4.38
C ILE A 45 13.71 4.33 3.10
N ILE A 46 14.29 4.92 2.05
CA ILE A 46 14.47 4.24 0.76
C ILE A 46 15.93 3.81 0.58
N GLU A 47 16.14 2.53 0.32
CA GLU A 47 17.41 1.95 -0.13
C GLU A 47 17.33 1.54 -1.60
N GLY A 48 18.44 1.66 -2.34
CA GLY A 48 18.48 1.38 -3.78
C GLY A 48 17.94 2.56 -4.62
N ALA A 49 17.17 2.24 -5.67
CA ALA A 49 16.58 3.24 -6.55
C ALA A 49 15.54 4.12 -5.82
N ARG A 50 15.63 5.43 -6.01
CA ARG A 50 14.86 6.46 -5.26
C ARG A 50 13.85 7.23 -6.09
N ASN A 51 13.57 6.79 -7.30
CA ASN A 51 12.68 7.47 -8.26
C ASN A 51 11.19 7.19 -8.03
N TRP A 52 10.78 7.02 -6.77
CA TRP A 52 9.38 6.91 -6.40
C TRP A 52 8.64 8.22 -6.71
N LYS A 53 7.45 8.11 -7.29
CA LYS A 53 6.59 9.24 -7.62
C LYS A 53 5.19 9.00 -7.10
N THR A 54 4.57 10.03 -6.57
CA THR A 54 3.14 10.00 -6.26
C THR A 54 2.35 10.33 -7.53
N ARG A 55 1.34 9.53 -7.86
CA ARG A 55 0.44 9.75 -8.99
C ARG A 55 -0.98 9.87 -8.49
N LYS A 56 -1.64 10.97 -8.89
CA LYS A 56 -3.06 11.20 -8.65
C LYS A 56 -3.84 10.85 -9.92
N VAL A 57 -4.87 10.03 -9.77
CA VAL A 57 -5.82 9.65 -10.82
C VAL A 57 -7.24 9.83 -10.30
N ALA A 58 -8.24 9.73 -11.18
CA ALA A 58 -9.65 9.88 -10.79
C ALA A 58 -10.08 8.91 -9.68
N THR A 59 -9.47 7.72 -9.62
CA THR A 59 -9.78 6.66 -8.64
C THR A 59 -8.93 6.73 -7.37
N GLY A 60 -8.08 7.74 -7.20
CA GLY A 60 -7.29 7.97 -5.99
C GLY A 60 -5.81 8.25 -6.26
N THR A 61 -4.97 8.03 -5.25
CA THR A 61 -3.53 8.29 -5.29
C THR A 61 -2.76 6.99 -5.09
N TYR A 62 -1.62 6.85 -5.76
CA TYR A 62 -0.70 5.73 -5.57
C TYR A 62 0.76 6.18 -5.69
N ALA A 63 1.67 5.46 -5.03
CA ALA A 63 3.10 5.60 -5.25
C ALA A 63 3.52 4.68 -6.40
N THR A 64 4.39 5.15 -7.30
CA THR A 64 4.89 4.39 -8.44
C THR A 64 6.41 4.44 -8.50
N ILE A 65 7.03 3.33 -8.88
CA ILE A 65 8.44 3.26 -9.25
C ILE A 65 8.57 2.43 -10.54
N ALA A 66 9.54 2.79 -11.36
CA ALA A 66 9.98 1.98 -12.50
C ALA A 66 11.46 1.65 -12.34
N LEU A 67 11.78 0.37 -12.48
CA LEU A 67 13.12 -0.19 -12.33
C LEU A 67 13.57 -0.83 -13.64
N SER A 68 14.83 -0.59 -14.00
CA SER A 68 15.53 -1.28 -15.09
C SER A 68 16.10 -2.61 -14.61
N GLY A 69 16.47 -3.50 -15.55
CA GLY A 69 17.13 -4.77 -15.23
C GLY A 69 18.38 -4.59 -14.36
N GLY A 70 18.45 -5.30 -13.24
CA GLY A 70 19.51 -5.20 -12.24
C GLY A 70 19.27 -4.16 -11.15
N GLN A 71 18.17 -3.40 -11.19
CA GLN A 71 17.83 -2.43 -10.16
C GLN A 71 16.90 -3.02 -9.09
N SER A 72 17.03 -2.48 -7.87
CA SER A 72 16.13 -2.75 -6.75
C SER A 72 15.79 -1.46 -6.00
N SER A 73 14.67 -1.47 -5.28
CA SER A 73 14.26 -0.44 -4.35
C SER A 73 13.62 -1.08 -3.13
N ILE A 74 14.00 -0.63 -1.93
CA ILE A 74 13.50 -1.16 -0.67
C ILE A 74 12.93 -0.01 0.15
N LEU A 75 11.70 -0.17 0.63
CA LEU A 75 11.05 0.71 1.60
C LEU A 75 11.24 0.13 2.99
N HIS A 76 12.07 0.75 3.82
CA HIS A 76 12.33 0.36 5.21
C HIS A 76 11.43 1.16 6.15
N PHE A 77 10.44 0.52 6.78
CA PHE A 77 9.56 1.19 7.72
C PHE A 77 10.29 1.40 9.06
N THR A 78 10.16 2.60 9.63
CA THR A 78 10.92 3.01 10.84
C THR A 78 10.25 2.59 12.13
N ARG A 79 8.95 2.28 12.09
CA ARG A 79 8.17 1.87 13.27
C ARG A 79 8.36 0.39 13.58
N GLN A 80 8.73 0.10 14.82
CA GLN A 80 8.79 -1.28 15.30
C GLN A 80 7.39 -1.89 15.45
N MET A 81 7.31 -3.18 15.14
CA MET A 81 6.09 -3.98 15.15
C MET A 81 6.35 -5.20 16.01
N ASP A 82 5.40 -5.54 16.87
CA ASP A 82 5.50 -6.72 17.73
C ASP A 82 4.97 -7.94 17.00
N PHE A 83 5.87 -8.72 16.41
CA PHE A 83 5.51 -9.89 15.64
C PHE A 83 5.25 -11.16 16.47
N SER A 84 5.39 -11.07 17.80
CA SER A 84 4.99 -12.14 18.72
C SER A 84 3.47 -12.30 18.73
N LYS A 85 2.76 -11.23 18.32
CA LYS A 85 1.33 -11.23 18.11
C LYS A 85 0.97 -11.79 16.73
N GLN A 86 -0.28 -12.21 16.59
CA GLN A 86 -0.84 -12.48 15.27
C GLN A 86 -1.08 -11.14 14.56
N LEU A 87 -0.45 -10.92 13.43
CA LEU A 87 -0.61 -9.73 12.59
C LEU A 87 -1.17 -10.10 11.22
N CYS A 88 -1.85 -9.17 10.59
CA CYS A 88 -2.22 -9.24 9.17
C CYS A 88 -1.57 -8.10 8.40
N PHE A 89 -0.67 -8.47 7.50
CA PHE A 89 -0.11 -7.56 6.51
C PHE A 89 -0.99 -7.55 5.27
N LYS A 90 -1.37 -6.37 4.82
CA LYS A 90 -2.16 -6.16 3.61
C LYS A 90 -1.46 -5.18 2.71
N ILE A 91 -1.31 -5.55 1.44
CA ILE A 91 -0.76 -4.68 0.39
C ILE A 91 -1.67 -4.68 -0.83
N GLU A 92 -1.98 -3.48 -1.33
CA GLU A 92 -2.67 -3.29 -2.60
C GLU A 92 -1.68 -2.71 -3.62
N TYR A 93 -1.38 -3.50 -4.65
CA TYR A 93 -0.39 -3.16 -5.64
C TYR A 93 -0.81 -3.62 -7.04
N ARG A 94 -0.17 -3.05 -8.05
CA ARG A 94 -0.13 -3.63 -9.39
C ARG A 94 1.28 -3.49 -9.94
N LYS A 95 1.66 -4.41 -10.82
CA LYS A 95 3.01 -4.42 -11.39
C LYS A 95 2.97 -4.99 -12.80
N GLY A 96 3.92 -4.58 -13.62
CA GLY A 96 3.99 -5.07 -14.99
C GLY A 96 5.20 -4.55 -15.74
N PRO A 97 5.35 -4.95 -17.01
CA PRO A 97 6.35 -4.36 -17.89
C PRO A 97 6.06 -2.86 -18.06
N GLN A 98 7.12 -2.05 -18.08
CA GLN A 98 6.99 -0.60 -18.28
C GLN A 98 6.59 -0.26 -19.73
N ILE A 99 6.95 -1.12 -20.68
CA ILE A 99 6.68 -0.94 -22.12
C ILE A 99 5.51 -1.85 -22.51
N ALA A 100 4.53 -1.29 -23.23
CA ALA A 100 3.42 -2.07 -23.77
C ALA A 100 3.93 -3.07 -24.83
N GLY A 101 3.61 -4.35 -24.66
CA GLY A 101 4.04 -5.42 -25.57
C GLY A 101 5.24 -6.24 -25.09
N ASP A 102 5.96 -5.76 -24.07
CA ASP A 102 7.02 -6.55 -23.46
C ASP A 102 6.44 -7.74 -22.68
N ARG A 103 7.06 -8.91 -22.83
CA ARG A 103 6.67 -10.11 -22.09
C ARG A 103 6.93 -9.87 -20.60
N SER A 104 5.87 -9.92 -19.80
CA SER A 104 5.98 -10.13 -18.37
C SER A 104 6.63 -11.50 -18.13
N ASN A 105 7.91 -11.53 -17.75
CA ASN A 105 8.53 -12.75 -17.20
C ASN A 105 8.02 -13.09 -15.78
N ASN A 106 7.01 -12.35 -15.29
CA ASN A 106 6.35 -12.64 -14.03
C ASN A 106 5.14 -13.55 -14.25
N LYS A 107 4.99 -14.59 -13.43
CA LYS A 107 3.81 -15.48 -13.37
C LYS A 107 2.52 -14.79 -12.89
N LEU A 108 2.55 -13.47 -12.63
CA LEU A 108 1.45 -12.69 -12.07
C LEU A 108 1.22 -11.48 -12.98
N ASN A 109 0.19 -11.58 -13.83
CA ASN A 109 -0.20 -10.59 -14.81
C ASN A 109 -1.26 -9.66 -14.19
N ALA A 110 -0.85 -8.88 -13.19
CA ALA A 110 -1.73 -7.97 -12.47
C ALA A 110 -1.82 -6.63 -13.22
N LYS A 111 -2.54 -6.63 -14.35
CA LYS A 111 -2.94 -5.37 -15.02
C LYS A 111 -3.88 -4.56 -14.12
N ASP A 112 -4.63 -5.25 -13.28
CA ASP A 112 -5.53 -4.70 -12.27
C ASP A 112 -4.89 -4.68 -10.88
N TRP A 113 -5.44 -3.87 -9.99
CA TRP A 113 -5.05 -3.81 -8.59
C TRP A 113 -5.23 -5.19 -7.93
N THR A 114 -4.14 -5.71 -7.38
CA THR A 114 -4.09 -6.95 -6.63
C THR A 114 -3.96 -6.62 -5.15
N THR A 115 -4.85 -7.19 -4.34
CA THR A 115 -4.74 -7.15 -2.88
C THR A 115 -4.18 -8.48 -2.41
N VAL A 116 -3.15 -8.43 -1.58
CA VAL A 116 -2.59 -9.60 -0.90
C VAL A 116 -2.69 -9.37 0.60
N ASP A 117 -3.30 -10.34 1.29
CA ASP A 117 -3.37 -10.42 2.75
C ASP A 117 -2.46 -11.57 3.20
N LEU A 118 -1.45 -11.27 4.02
CA LEU A 118 -0.49 -12.23 4.55
C LEU A 118 -0.62 -12.29 6.07
N PRO A 119 -1.00 -13.45 6.64
CA PRO A 119 -0.90 -13.64 8.08
C PRO A 119 0.58 -13.69 8.46
N ILE A 120 0.98 -12.85 9.41
CA ILE A 120 2.34 -12.83 9.94
C ILE A 120 2.25 -13.15 11.43
N SER A 121 2.93 -14.23 11.83
CA SER A 121 3.12 -14.60 13.22
C SER A 121 4.41 -15.42 13.28
N TRP A 122 5.36 -14.98 14.08
CA TRP A 122 6.58 -15.73 14.37
C TRP A 122 7.00 -15.44 15.80
N TRP A 123 7.87 -16.26 16.39
CA TRP A 123 8.35 -16.06 17.76
C TRP A 123 9.30 -14.85 17.91
N GLY A 124 9.36 -13.95 16.91
CA GLY A 124 10.15 -12.74 16.95
C GLY A 124 9.46 -11.65 17.76
N GLY A 125 10.20 -10.98 18.64
CA GLY A 125 9.72 -9.81 19.36
C GLY A 125 9.60 -8.55 18.46
N PRO A 126 9.79 -7.35 19.02
CA PRO A 126 9.79 -6.12 18.25
C PRO A 126 10.78 -6.17 17.08
N SER A 127 10.32 -5.90 15.85
CA SER A 127 11.16 -5.85 14.65
C SER A 127 10.66 -4.80 13.66
N LEU A 128 11.52 -4.44 12.70
CA LEU A 128 11.17 -3.56 11.58
C LEU A 128 10.71 -4.40 10.38
N MET A 129 9.91 -3.79 9.52
CA MET A 129 9.45 -4.39 8.27
C MET A 129 10.03 -3.61 7.09
N TYR A 130 10.24 -4.31 5.98
CA TYR A 130 10.56 -3.67 4.70
C TYR A 130 9.76 -4.29 3.56
N VAL A 131 9.55 -3.52 2.51
CA VAL A 131 9.01 -3.98 1.23
C VAL A 131 10.07 -3.79 0.16
N SER A 132 10.45 -4.87 -0.52
CA SER A 132 11.48 -4.87 -1.56
C SER A 132 10.87 -5.16 -2.93
N PHE A 133 11.30 -4.39 -3.93
CA PHE A 133 11.00 -4.61 -5.33
C PHE A 133 12.31 -4.62 -6.13
N ALA A 134 12.51 -5.64 -6.95
CA ALA A 134 13.72 -5.80 -7.74
C ALA A 134 13.40 -6.36 -9.12
N VAL A 135 14.17 -5.93 -10.12
CA VAL A 135 14.12 -6.45 -11.49
C VAL A 135 15.42 -7.19 -11.76
N PRO A 136 15.38 -8.49 -12.09
CA PRO A 136 16.58 -9.27 -12.35
C PRO A 136 17.47 -8.67 -13.45
N HIS A 137 18.78 -8.92 -13.37
CA HIS A 137 19.70 -8.55 -14.44
C HIS A 137 19.25 -9.16 -15.79
N GLY A 138 19.26 -8.35 -16.84
CA GLY A 138 18.87 -8.76 -18.19
C GLY A 138 17.36 -8.79 -18.45
N ALA A 139 16.50 -8.53 -17.46
CA ALA A 139 15.06 -8.40 -17.69
C ALA A 139 14.68 -7.00 -18.18
N SER A 140 13.58 -6.91 -18.95
CA SER A 140 12.97 -5.62 -19.34
C SER A 140 12.59 -4.79 -18.12
N PRO A 141 12.56 -3.45 -18.23
CA PRO A 141 12.11 -2.58 -17.17
C PRO A 141 10.68 -2.91 -16.71
N GLN A 142 10.47 -2.85 -15.40
CA GLN A 142 9.17 -3.12 -14.78
C GLN A 142 8.77 -2.00 -13.83
N TYR A 143 7.47 -1.77 -13.73
CA TYR A 143 6.91 -0.84 -12.78
C TYR A 143 6.25 -1.58 -11.61
N LEU A 144 6.20 -0.88 -10.47
CA LEU A 144 5.39 -1.23 -9.32
C LEU A 144 4.61 0.01 -8.89
N ASP A 145 3.29 -0.15 -8.80
CA ASP A 145 2.39 0.83 -8.21
C ASP A 145 1.88 0.28 -6.87
N LEU A 146 1.95 1.10 -5.83
CA LEU A 146 1.46 0.82 -4.48
C LEU A 146 0.33 1.78 -4.15
N ARG A 147 -0.86 1.25 -3.90
CA ARG A 147 -2.00 2.05 -3.45
C ARG A 147 -2.05 2.14 -1.94
N GLN A 148 -1.83 1.01 -1.28
CA GLN A 148 -1.97 0.93 0.15
C GLN A 148 -1.11 -0.18 0.76
N ILE A 149 -0.55 0.09 1.94
CA ILE A 149 0.04 -0.93 2.83
C ILE A 149 -0.61 -0.76 4.21
N VAL A 150 -1.05 -1.86 4.81
CA VAL A 150 -1.61 -1.91 6.16
C VAL A 150 -0.95 -3.05 6.91
N LEU A 151 -0.68 -2.83 8.19
CA LEU A 151 -0.38 -3.90 9.13
C LEU A 151 -1.25 -3.72 10.36
N ASN A 152 -2.10 -4.71 10.64
CA ASN A 152 -3.01 -4.71 11.78
C ASN A 152 -2.75 -5.90 12.70
N GLU A 153 -3.05 -5.75 13.98
CA GLU A 153 -3.19 -6.89 14.90
C GLU A 153 -4.42 -7.73 14.55
N GLY A 154 -4.29 -9.05 14.61
CA GLY A 154 -5.36 -10.02 14.39
C GLY A 154 -5.22 -10.82 13.10
N PRO A 155 -6.16 -11.76 12.86
CA PRO A 155 -6.15 -12.62 11.68
C PRO A 155 -6.45 -11.83 10.40
N CYS A 156 -5.86 -12.26 9.29
CA CYS A 156 -6.29 -11.79 7.97
C CYS A 156 -7.71 -12.23 7.66
N GLY A 157 -8.50 -11.34 7.04
CA GLY A 157 -9.89 -11.63 6.70
C GLY A 157 -10.87 -11.54 7.87
N GLY A 158 -10.55 -10.77 8.93
CA GLY A 158 -11.54 -10.34 9.92
C GLY A 158 -12.80 -9.86 9.19
N LYS A 159 -13.95 -10.50 9.50
CA LYS A 159 -15.22 -10.31 8.80
C LYS A 159 -15.40 -8.84 8.43
N LYS A 160 -15.69 -8.55 7.16
CA LYS A 160 -16.30 -7.27 6.77
C LYS A 160 -17.46 -7.06 7.74
N ALA A 161 -17.34 -6.12 8.65
CA ALA A 161 -18.45 -5.66 9.46
C ALA A 161 -19.36 -4.88 8.50
N PHE A 162 -20.12 -5.59 7.68
CA PHE A 162 -21.37 -5.10 7.14
C PHE A 162 -22.29 -4.92 8.35
N TYR A 163 -22.44 -3.68 8.79
CA TYR A 163 -23.52 -3.28 9.68
C TYR A 163 -24.11 -1.98 9.12
N GLY A 164 -25.42 -2.01 8.89
CA GLY A 164 -26.25 -0.85 8.53
C GLY A 164 -26.65 -0.83 7.09
#